data_AF-F7S7W9-F1
#
_entry.id   AF-F7S7W9-F1
#
_cell.length_a   1.000
_cell.length_b   1.000
_cell.length_c   1.000
_cell.angle_alpha   90.00
_cell.angle_beta   90.00
_cell.angle_gamma   90.00
#
_symmetry.space_group_name_H-M   'P 1'
#
loop_
_entity.id
_entity.type
_entity.pdbx_description
1 polymer ?
#
loop_
_entity_poly.entity_id
_entity_poly.type
_entity_poly.pdbx_seq_one_letter_code
_entity_poly.pdbx_strand_id
1 'polypeptide(L)' 'NLEDTPFYARARIGASLGGEAVEAVHETLDCDRLVHPAVQFMLPFRMPRRFI' A
#
# COMPACT_ATOMS: atom_id res chain seq x y z
N ASN A 1 9.65 2.78 6.20
CA ASN A 1 8.62 3.84 6.05
C ASN A 1 7.31 3.13 5.74
N LEU A 2 6.24 3.44 6.48
CA LEU A 2 4.93 2.80 6.39
C LEU A 2 3.91 3.82 5.87
N GLU A 3 3.22 3.48 4.79
CA GLU A 3 2.08 4.20 4.25
C GLU A 3 0.81 3.41 4.61
N ASP A 4 -0.07 4.01 5.41
CA ASP A 4 -1.36 3.42 5.82
C ASP A 4 -2.50 4.18 5.12
N THR A 5 -3.30 3.47 4.32
CA THR A 5 -4.41 4.04 3.54
C THR A 5 -5.72 3.30 3.87
N PRO A 6 -6.90 3.80 3.47
CA PRO A 6 -8.18 3.28 3.94
C PRO A 6 -8.43 1.76 3.75
N PHE A 7 -7.80 1.12 2.77
CA PHE A 7 -7.94 -0.32 2.51
C PHE A 7 -6.63 -1.03 2.11
N TYR A 8 -5.52 -0.30 2.09
CA TYR A 8 -4.24 -0.80 1.59
C TYR A 8 -3.10 -0.21 2.42
N ALA A 9 -2.08 -1.01 2.70
CA ALA A 9 -0.89 -0.56 3.41
C ALA A 9 0.36 -0.95 2.64
N ARG A 10 1.38 -0.09 2.72
CA ARG A 10 2.67 -0.32 2.09
C ARG A 10 3.79 -0.05 3.07
N ALA A 11 4.69 -0.99 3.23
CA ALA A 11 5.89 -0.84 4.04
C ALA A 11 7.14 -1.07 3.20
N ARG A 12 8.16 -0.20 3.38
CA ARG A 12 9.53 -0.52 2.96
C ARG A 12 10.21 -1.33 4.06
N ILE A 13 10.78 -2.47 3.68
CA ILE A 13 11.44 -3.42 4.57
C ILE A 13 12.83 -3.75 4.03
N GLY A 14 13.79 -3.93 4.94
CA GLY A 14 15.04 -4.59 4.58
C GLY A 14 14.80 -6.09 4.51
N ALA A 15 15.30 -6.73 3.45
CA ALA A 15 15.25 -8.17 3.27
C ALA A 15 16.60 -8.70 2.78
N SER A 16 16.80 -10.02 2.85
CA SER A 16 17.92 -10.68 2.18
C SER A 16 17.36 -11.55 1.06
N LEU A 17 17.86 -11.36 -0.17
CA LEU A 17 17.47 -12.15 -1.33
C LEU A 17 18.73 -12.79 -1.92
N GLY A 18 18.82 -14.12 -1.83
CA GLY A 18 20.01 -14.85 -2.30
C GLY A 18 21.29 -14.54 -1.50
N GLY A 19 21.18 -14.05 -0.26
CA GLY A 19 22.31 -13.65 0.57
C GLY A 19 22.68 -12.16 0.46
N GLU A 20 22.13 -11.43 -0.51
CA GLU A 20 22.36 -9.99 -0.69
C GLU A 20 21.32 -9.18 0.08
N ALA A 21 21.76 -8.08 0.70
CA ALA A 21 20.86 -7.14 1.37
C ALA A 21 20.11 -6.29 0.34
N VAL A 22 18.77 -6.31 0.41
CA VAL A 22 17.90 -5.59 -0.53
C VAL A 22 16.85 -4.78 0.22
N GLU A 23 16.47 -3.65 -0.36
CA GLU A 23 15.26 -2.92 0.05
C GLU A 23 14.07 -3.49 -0.71
N ALA A 24 13.12 -4.05 0.02
CA ALA A 24 11.89 -4.60 -0.52
C ALA A 24 10.67 -3.77 -0.10
N VAL A 25 9.58 -3.97 -0.80
CA VAL A 25 8.29 -3.36 -0.50
C VAL A 25 7.31 -4.47 -0.16
N HIS A 26 6.68 -4.37 1.01
CA HIS A 26 5.58 -5.22 1.41
C HIS A 26 4.27 -4.47 1.20
N GLU A 27 3.36 -5.04 0.40
CA GLU A 27 2.06 -4.48 0.06
C GLU A 27 0.96 -5.39 0.63
N THR A 28 0.02 -4.82 1.37
CA THR A 28 -1.10 -5.58 1.96
C THR A 28 -2.42 -4.93 1.59
N LEU A 29 -3.37 -5.75 1.12
CA LEU A 29 -4.73 -5.34 0.76
C LEU A 29 -5.72 -5.95 1.77
N ASP A 30 -6.57 -5.12 2.35
CA ASP A 30 -7.67 -5.57 3.19
C ASP A 30 -8.97 -5.57 2.37
N CYS A 31 -9.42 -6.77 1.99
CA CYS A 31 -10.61 -6.95 1.18
C CYS A 31 -11.90 -6.56 1.91
N ASP A 32 -11.96 -6.73 3.23
CA ASP A 32 -13.15 -6.39 4.02
C ASP A 32 -13.31 -4.86 4.09
N ARG A 33 -12.20 -4.15 4.26
CA ARG A 33 -12.19 -2.68 4.15
C ARG A 33 -12.44 -2.22 2.72
N LEU A 34 -11.91 -2.93 1.72
CA LEU A 34 -12.13 -2.59 0.32
C LEU A 34 -13.60 -2.60 -0.06
N VAL A 35 -14.38 -3.61 0.37
CA VAL A 35 -15.81 -3.70 0.07
C VAL A 35 -16.67 -2.76 0.92
N HIS A 36 -16.10 -2.10 1.91
CA HIS A 36 -16.83 -1.17 2.76
C HIS A 36 -17.36 0.03 1.94
N PRO A 37 -18.66 0.39 2.05
CA PRO A 37 -19.26 1.42 1.20
C PRO A 37 -18.54 2.77 1.25
N ALA A 38 -18.07 3.18 2.43
CA ALA A 38 -17.31 4.43 2.57
C ALA A 38 -16.02 4.42 1.74
N VAL A 39 -15.29 3.29 1.68
CA VAL A 39 -14.10 3.14 0.85
C VAL A 39 -14.47 3.12 -0.62
N GLN A 40 -15.53 2.40 -1.00
CA GLN A 40 -16.04 2.37 -2.37
C GLN A 40 -16.41 3.77 -2.88
N PHE A 41 -16.99 4.64 -2.04
CA PHE A 41 -17.25 6.05 -2.39
C PHE A 41 -15.98 6.87 -2.60
N MET A 42 -14.84 6.49 -2.01
CA MET A 42 -13.56 7.16 -2.22
C MET A 42 -12.88 6.74 -3.53
N LEU A 43 -13.10 5.51 -4.01
CA LEU A 43 -12.41 4.96 -5.20
C LEU A 43 -12.53 5.81 -6.49
N PRO A 44 -13.68 6.45 -6.81
CA PRO A 44 -13.77 7.34 -7.97
C PRO A 44 -12.85 8.55 -7.88
N PHE A 45 -12.50 8.99 -6.66
CA PHE A 45 -11.63 10.14 -6.43
C PHE A 45 -10.17 9.68 -6.44
N ARG A 46 -9.52 9.85 -7.59
CA ARG A 46 -8.12 9.47 -7.76
C ARG A 46 -7.22 10.35 -6.89
N MET A 47 -6.44 9.74 -6.00
CA MET A 47 -5.40 10.45 -5.25
C MET A 47 -4.44 11.16 -6.23
N PRO A 48 -4.17 12.46 -6.07
CA PRO A 48 -3.23 13.18 -6.93
C PRO A 48 -1.84 12.55 -6.77
N ARG A 49 -1.37 11.87 -7.82
CA ARG A 49 -0.02 11.30 -7.86
C ARG A 49 0.92 12.44 -8.21
N ARG A 50 1.75 12.87 -7.27
CA ARG A 50 2.81 13.85 -7.56
C ARG A 50 3.82 13.15 -8.46
N PHE A 51 3.80 13.47 -9.76
CA PHE A 51 4.90 13.17 -10.65
C PHE A 51 6.05 14.09 -10.22
N ILE A 52 7.03 13.52 -9.51
CA ILE A 52 8.31 14.15 -9.22
C ILE A 52 9.30 13.55 -10.20
#